data_AF-A0A0Q5C3H1-F1
#
_entry.id   AF-A0A0Q5C3H1-F1
#
_cell.length_a   1.000
_cell.length_b   1.000
_cell.length_c   1.000
_cell.angle_alpha   90.00
_cell.angle_beta   90.00
_cell.angle_gamma   90.00
#
_symmetry.space_group_name_H-M   'P 1'
#
loop_
_entity.id
_entity.type
_entity.pdbx_description
1 polymer ?
#
loop_
_entity_poly.entity_id
_entity_poly.type
_entity_poly.pdbx_seq_one_letter_code
_entity_poly.pdbx_strand_id
1 'polypeptide(L)' 'MSQSALPALHTLAVLPARDADMLLGSAERLYLAQPGEEQRKALRRIAVYRRVLGLPPSMQLMQERWAASA' A
#
# COMPACT_ATOMS: atom_id res chain seq x y z
N MET A 1 -19.87 6.40 -0.80
CA MET A 1 -20.11 5.07 -0.21
C MET A 1 -18.77 4.37 -0.08
N SER A 2 -18.32 4.09 1.15
CA SER A 2 -17.01 3.48 1.44
C SER A 2 -17.08 1.96 1.20
N GLN A 3 -17.07 1.55 -0.07
CA GLN A 3 -16.93 0.13 -0.40
C GLN A 3 -15.45 -0.28 -0.25
N SER A 4 -15.26 -1.43 0.40
CA SER A 4 -14.15 -2.39 0.24
C SER A 4 -12.78 -2.20 0.92
N ALA A 5 -12.62 -1.39 1.96
CA ALA A 5 -11.37 -1.44 2.76
C ALA A 5 -11.25 -2.71 3.64
N LEU A 6 -12.35 -3.12 4.29
CA LEU A 6 -12.40 -4.27 5.20
C LEU A 6 -12.24 -5.63 4.52
N PRO A 7 -12.92 -5.92 3.38
CA PRO A 7 -12.74 -7.19 2.69
C PRO A 7 -11.32 -7.39 2.18
N ALA A 8 -10.70 -6.35 1.62
CA ALA A 8 -9.33 -6.43 1.13
C ALA A 8 -8.34 -6.73 2.27
N LEU A 9 -8.53 -6.12 3.44
CA LEU A 9 -7.75 -6.41 4.64
C LEU A 9 -7.93 -7.85 5.11
N HIS A 10 -9.18 -8.34 5.18
CA HIS A 10 -9.45 -9.74 5.54
C HIS A 10 -8.79 -10.72 4.56
N THR A 11 -8.89 -10.47 3.26
CA THR A 11 -8.24 -11.30 2.23
C THR A 11 -6.72 -11.28 2.37
N LEU A 12 -6.12 -10.13 2.64
CA LEU A 12 -4.67 -10.04 2.82
C LEU A 12 -4.20 -10.70 4.13
N ALA A 13 -5.01 -10.62 5.19
CA ALA A 13 -4.68 -11.18 6.49
C ALA A 13 -4.66 -12.72 6.54
N VAL A 14 -5.35 -13.39 5.61
CA VAL A 14 -5.32 -14.86 5.51
C VAL A 14 -4.14 -15.40 4.70
N LEU A 15 -3.38 -14.53 4.03
CA LEU A 15 -2.22 -14.92 3.24
C LEU A 15 -0.96 -15.05 4.11
N PRO A 16 0.02 -15.87 3.69
CA PRO A 16 1.38 -15.77 4.21
C PRO A 16 1.90 -14.34 4.09
N ALA A 17 2.65 -13.86 5.10
CA ALA A 17 3.15 -12.49 5.14
C ALA A 17 3.95 -12.10 3.88
N ARG A 18 4.72 -13.03 3.32
CA ARG A 18 5.46 -12.85 2.07
C ARG A 18 4.54 -12.56 0.87
N ASP A 19 3.42 -13.27 0.77
CA ASP A 19 2.50 -13.14 -0.36
C ASP A 19 1.68 -11.86 -0.24
N ALA A 20 1.26 -11.50 0.97
CA ALA A 20 0.63 -10.22 1.26
C ALA A 20 1.57 -9.04 0.91
N ASP A 21 2.84 -9.11 1.29
CA ASP A 21 3.82 -8.08 0.94
C ASP A 21 4.06 -7.99 -0.58
N MET A 22 4.16 -9.13 -1.27
CA MET A 22 4.31 -9.16 -2.73
C MET A 22 3.12 -8.51 -3.45
N LEU A 23 1.89 -8.79 -3.00
CA LEU A 23 0.68 -8.20 -3.58
C LEU A 23 0.63 -6.69 -3.32
N LEU A 24 0.90 -6.25 -2.10
CA LEU A 24 0.93 -4.82 -1.76
C LEU A 24 2.03 -4.07 -2.51
N GLY A 25 3.20 -4.68 -2.69
CA GLY A 25 4.28 -4.12 -3.51
C GLY A 25 3.93 -4.04 -5.00
N SER A 26 3.18 -5.00 -5.52
CA SER A 26 2.70 -4.96 -6.91
C SER A 26 1.63 -3.89 -7.12
N ALA A 27 0.67 -3.77 -6.20
CA ALA A 27 -0.34 -2.71 -6.22
C ALA A 27 0.31 -1.33 -6.15
N GLU A 28 1.31 -1.17 -5.28
CA GLU A 28 2.06 0.07 -5.14
C GLU A 28 2.70 0.50 -6.46
N ARG A 29 3.46 -0.38 -7.13
CA ARG A 29 4.05 -0.08 -8.44
C ARG A 29 3.02 0.34 -9.48
N LEU A 30 1.83 -0.25 -9.45
CA LEU A 30 0.75 0.07 -10.39
C LEU A 30 0.19 1.48 -10.15
N TYR A 31 0.03 1.89 -8.89
CA TYR A 31 -0.41 3.24 -8.55
C TYR A 31 0.70 4.29 -8.69
N LEU A 32 1.97 3.91 -8.55
CA LEU A 32 3.10 4.78 -8.85
C LEU A 32 3.14 5.20 -10.33
N ALA A 33 2.70 4.32 -11.24
CA ALA A 33 2.63 4.62 -12.66
C ALA A 33 1.49 5.58 -13.07
N GLN A 34 0.58 5.95 -12.15
CA GLN A 34 -0.57 6.82 -12.45
C GLN A 34 -0.51 8.07 -11.57
N PRO A 35 -0.13 9.25 -12.07
CA PRO A 35 -0.06 10.45 -11.24
C PRO A 35 -1.47 10.96 -10.87
N GLY A 36 -1.65 11.46 -9.65
CA GLY A 36 -2.87 12.20 -9.27
C GLY A 36 -3.34 12.01 -7.82
N GLU A 37 -4.57 12.48 -7.52
CA GLU A 37 -5.18 12.30 -6.20
C GLU A 37 -5.44 10.84 -5.85
N GLU A 38 -5.85 10.05 -6.83
CA GLU A 38 -6.18 8.64 -6.64
C GLU A 38 -4.93 7.81 -6.29
N GLN A 39 -3.77 8.16 -6.86
CA GLN A 39 -2.49 7.62 -6.42
C GLN A 39 -2.24 7.89 -4.94
N ARG A 40 -2.32 9.15 -4.51
CA ARG A 40 -2.09 9.50 -3.09
C ARG A 40 -3.03 8.75 -2.15
N LYS A 41 -4.30 8.61 -2.52
CA LYS A 41 -5.30 7.85 -1.75
C LYS A 41 -4.95 6.37 -1.70
N ALA A 42 -4.59 5.77 -2.82
CA ALA A 42 -4.22 4.36 -2.92
C ALA A 42 -2.94 4.05 -2.12
N LEU A 43 -1.91 4.87 -2.27
CA LEU A 43 -0.64 4.73 -1.54
C LEU A 43 -0.83 4.88 -0.02
N ARG A 44 -1.64 5.84 0.43
CA ARG A 44 -2.00 5.94 1.87
C ARG A 44 -2.71 4.69 2.37
N ARG A 45 -3.61 4.13 1.57
CA ARG A 45 -4.33 2.90 1.90
C ARG A 45 -3.38 1.70 2.01
N ILE A 46 -2.45 1.56 1.06
CA ILE A 46 -1.40 0.52 1.09
C ILE A 46 -0.53 0.65 2.35
N ALA A 47 -0.14 1.87 2.72
CA ALA A 47 0.62 2.12 3.94
C ALA A 47 -0.14 1.69 5.21
N VAL A 48 -1.45 1.95 5.27
CA VAL A 48 -2.32 1.48 6.36
C VAL A 48 -2.37 -0.05 6.40
N TYR A 49 -2.53 -0.71 5.25
CA TYR A 49 -2.59 -2.16 5.18
C TYR A 49 -1.29 -2.81 5.67
N ARG A 50 -0.13 -2.30 5.23
CA ARG A 50 1.17 -2.79 5.71
C ARG A 50 1.31 -2.66 7.23
N ARG A 51 0.91 -1.51 7.80
CA ARG A 51 0.95 -1.28 9.25
C ARG A 51 0.04 -2.24 10.02
N VAL A 52 -1.19 -2.46 9.55
CA VAL A 52 -2.17 -3.36 10.20
C VAL A 52 -1.70 -4.81 10.16
N LEU A 53 -1.04 -5.22 9.06
CA LEU A 53 -0.55 -6.59 8.87
C LEU A 53 0.85 -6.84 9.46
N GLY A 54 1.48 -5.84 10.10
CA GLY A 54 2.84 -5.96 10.63
C GLY A 54 3.92 -6.13 9.56
N LEU A 55 3.65 -5.71 8.33
CA LEU A 55 4.57 -5.80 7.19
C LEU A 55 5.53 -4.60 7.18
N PRO A 56 6.72 -4.75 6.59
CA PRO A 56 7.66 -3.63 6.46
C PRO A 56 7.02 -2.48 5.67
N PRO A 57 7.37 -1.22 6.00
CA PRO A 57 6.92 -0.07 5.23
C PRO A 57 7.46 -0.15 3.81
N SER A 58 6.76 0.48 2.86
CA SER A 58 7.31 0.56 1.52
C SER A 58 8.59 1.37 1.51
N MET A 59 9.68 0.73 1.10
CA MET A 59 10.93 1.43 0.80
C MET A 59 10.73 2.50 -0.28
N GLN A 60 9.79 2.27 -1.23
CA GLN A 60 9.49 3.20 -2.30
C GLN A 60 8.71 4.44 -1.81
N LEU A 61 7.70 4.26 -0.94
CA LEU A 61 7.04 5.41 -0.30
C LEU A 61 7.96 6.20 0.62
N MET A 62 8.87 5.53 1.32
CA MET A 62 9.86 6.22 2.15
C MET A 62 10.82 7.05 1.29
N GLN A 63 11.27 6.51 0.15
CA GLN A 63 12.09 7.26 -0.81
C GLN A 63 11.37 8.47 -1.39
N GLU A 64 10.12 8.33 -1.84
CA GLU A 64 9.34 9.47 -2.37
C GLU A 64 9.09 10.54 -1.32
N ARG A 65 8.78 10.13 -0.08
CA ARG A 65 8.56 11.07 1.02
C ARG A 65 9.84 11.82 1.38
N TRP A 66 11.00 11.17 1.33
CA TRP A 66 12.29 11.84 1.50
C TRP A 66 12.64 12.76 0.34
N ALA A 67 12.41 12.34 -0.92
CA ALA A 67 12.63 13.19 -2.09
C ALA A 67 11.74 14.43 -2.12
N ALA A 68 10.51 14.34 -1.60
CA ALA A 68 9.59 15.48 -1.47
C ALA A 68 9.89 16.39 -0.27
N SER A 69 10.77 15.97 0.64
CA SER A 69 11.17 16.75 1.84
C SER A 69 12.58 17.34 1.73
N ALA A 70 13.29 17.10 0.62
CA ALA A 70 14.61 17.64 0.28
C ALA A 70 14.46 18.75 -0.76
#